data_AF-A0A059X7S2-F1
#
_entry.id   AF-A0A059X7S2-F1
#
_cell.length_a   1.000
_cell.length_b   1.000
_cell.length_c   1.000
_cell.angle_alpha   90.00
_cell.angle_beta   90.00
_cell.angle_gamma   90.00
#
_symmetry.space_group_name_H-M   'P 1'
#
loop_
_entity.id
_entity.type
_entity.pdbx_description
1 polymer ?
#
loop_
_entity_poly.entity_id
_entity_poly.type
_entity_poly.pdbx_seq_one_letter_code
_entity_poly.pdbx_strand_id
1 'polypeptide(L)'
;MNDLIKRLANLKSEIENLKSSLNLSQKEQRILELEDKMQQSDFWADNEAAQKITQEHNQLKQLYDFWQNLEKDIDETSSLVKQNTDESTETLNYLEKHVGELEQLYQKNRFVLLLSKKYDDHDAIFSIHAGAGGTDA
;
A
#
# COMPACT_ATOMS: atom_id res chain seq x y z
N MET A 1 2.31 14.52 21.88
CA MET A 1 2.31 14.92 20.46
C MET A 1 3.62 14.64 19.72
N ASN A 2 4.81 14.92 20.29
CA ASN A 2 6.09 14.61 19.62
C ASN A 2 6.25 13.13 19.21
N ASP A 3 5.70 12.20 19.98
CA ASP A 3 5.67 10.78 19.62
C ASP A 3 4.85 10.50 18.35
N LEU A 4 3.61 11.00 18.29
CA LEU A 4 2.72 10.91 17.12
C LEU A 4 3.39 11.44 15.84
N ILE A 5 4.11 12.56 15.94
CA ILE A 5 4.84 13.13 14.80
C ILE A 5 5.92 12.16 14.30
N LYS A 6 6.66 11.51 15.21
CA LYS A 6 7.68 10.52 14.84
C LYS A 6 7.05 9.30 14.17
N ARG A 7 5.93 8.81 14.70
CA ARG A 7 5.21 7.67 14.13
C ARG A 7 4.71 7.96 12.71
N LEU A 8 4.09 9.12 12.50
CA LEU A 8 3.65 9.57 11.17
C LEU A 8 4.83 9.75 10.20
N ALA A 9 5.96 10.29 10.66
CA ALA A 9 7.16 10.42 9.85
C ALA A 9 7.75 9.06 9.44
N ASN A 10 7.78 8.10 10.36
CA ASN A 10 8.19 6.73 10.06
C ASN A 10 7.23 6.08 9.06
N LEU A 11 5.92 6.19 9.28
CA LEU A 11 4.91 5.62 8.39
C LEU A 11 5.02 6.18 6.97
N LYS A 12 5.25 7.50 6.84
CA LYS A 12 5.52 8.14 5.55
C LYS A 12 6.77 7.57 4.88
N SER A 13 7.88 7.46 5.62
CA SER A 13 9.11 6.89 5.07
C SER A 13 8.92 5.44 4.61
N GLU A 14 8.13 4.65 5.33
CA GLU A 14 7.86 3.28 4.93
C GLU A 14 6.99 3.18 3.67
N ILE A 15 6.00 4.06 3.53
CA ILE A 15 5.18 4.16 2.31
C ILE A 15 6.04 4.53 1.11
N GLU A 16 6.96 5.49 1.24
CA GLU A 16 7.86 5.88 0.14
C GLU A 16 8.77 4.72 -0.30
N ASN A 17 9.31 3.97 0.65
CA ASN A 17 10.08 2.76 0.36
C ASN A 17 9.22 1.70 -0.35
N LEU A 18 7.99 1.51 0.12
CA LEU A 18 7.05 0.55 -0.43
C LEU A 18 6.64 0.94 -1.87
N LYS A 19 6.30 2.21 -2.13
CA LYS A 19 6.02 2.73 -3.47
C LYS A 19 7.16 2.47 -4.45
N SER A 20 8.39 2.70 -4.00
CA SER A 20 9.60 2.43 -4.78
C SER A 20 9.71 0.93 -5.10
N SER A 21 9.55 0.06 -4.10
CA SER A 21 9.62 -1.40 -4.31
C SER A 21 8.48 -1.98 -5.17
N LEU A 22 7.29 -1.37 -5.15
CA LEU A 22 6.15 -1.75 -5.97
C LEU A 22 6.17 -1.14 -7.37
N ASN A 23 7.14 -0.26 -7.66
CA ASN A 23 7.19 0.55 -8.87
C ASN A 23 5.87 1.28 -9.14
N LEU A 24 5.32 1.97 -8.12
CA LEU A 24 4.00 2.62 -8.25
C LEU A 24 3.93 3.61 -9.42
N SER A 25 5.02 4.30 -9.73
CA SER A 25 5.12 5.19 -10.90
C SER A 25 4.97 4.45 -12.24
N GLN A 26 5.48 3.21 -12.35
CA GLN A 26 5.26 2.39 -13.55
C GLN A 26 3.81 1.93 -13.65
N LYS A 27 3.17 1.62 -12.51
CA LYS A 27 1.76 1.27 -12.47
C LYS A 27 0.85 2.44 -12.86
N GLU A 28 1.21 3.66 -12.46
CA GLU A 28 0.54 4.88 -12.92
C GLU A 28 0.60 5.04 -14.43
N GLN A 29 1.79 4.91 -15.04
CA GLN A 29 1.94 4.94 -16.50
C GLN A 29 1.07 3.86 -17.17
N ARG A 30 1.07 2.64 -16.61
CA ARG A 30 0.22 1.56 -17.12
C ARG A 30 -1.28 1.86 -17.01
N ILE A 31 -1.73 2.48 -15.92
CA ILE A 31 -3.11 2.93 -15.76
C ILE A 31 -3.48 3.89 -16.90
N LEU A 32 -2.64 4.89 -17.16
CA LEU A 32 -2.87 5.87 -18.23
C LEU A 32 -2.90 5.21 -19.62
N GLU A 33 -2.02 4.25 -19.89
CA GLU A 33 -2.04 3.47 -21.14
C GLU A 33 -3.34 2.69 -21.32
N LEU A 34 -3.85 2.08 -20.24
CA LEU A 34 -5.09 1.31 -20.27
C LEU A 34 -6.29 2.25 -20.45
N GLU A 35 -6.28 3.42 -19.81
CA GLU A 35 -7.31 4.46 -19.99
C GLU A 35 -7.37 4.95 -21.43
N ASP A 36 -6.22 5.21 -22.06
CA ASP A 36 -6.17 5.62 -23.47
C ASP A 36 -6.75 4.55 -24.40
N LYS A 37 -6.43 3.26 -24.15
CA LYS A 37 -7.03 2.14 -24.89
C LYS A 37 -8.54 2.05 -24.69
N MET A 38 -9.03 2.26 -23.48
CA MET A 38 -10.45 2.23 -23.15
C MET A 38 -11.23 3.38 -23.80
N GLN A 39 -10.57 4.47 -24.20
CA GLN A 39 -11.17 5.60 -24.90
C GLN A 39 -11.28 5.39 -26.42
N GLN A 40 -10.65 4.36 -26.97
CA GLN A 40 -10.72 4.06 -28.40
C GLN A 40 -12.14 3.66 -28.83
N SER A 41 -12.59 4.16 -29.98
CA SER A 41 -13.96 3.94 -30.47
C SER A 41 -14.30 2.47 -30.75
N ASP A 42 -13.27 1.67 -31.06
CA ASP A 42 -13.33 0.24 -31.35
C ASP A 42 -12.97 -0.63 -30.13
N PHE A 43 -12.76 -0.05 -28.95
CA PHE A 43 -12.40 -0.80 -27.74
C PHE A 43 -13.36 -1.96 -27.45
N TRP A 44 -14.66 -1.74 -27.64
CA TRP A 44 -15.71 -2.74 -27.43
C TRP A 44 -15.94 -3.69 -28.61
N ALA A 45 -15.15 -3.58 -29.69
CA ALA A 45 -15.26 -4.50 -30.84
C ALA A 45 -14.84 -5.93 -30.46
N ASP A 46 -13.93 -6.07 -29.48
CA ASP A 46 -13.57 -7.34 -28.85
C ASP A 46 -13.90 -7.28 -27.36
N ASN A 47 -15.06 -7.83 -26.99
CA ASN A 47 -15.53 -7.83 -25.60
C ASN A 47 -14.59 -8.60 -24.63
N GLU A 48 -13.91 -9.65 -25.10
CA GLU A 48 -13.01 -10.42 -24.24
C GLU A 48 -11.75 -9.61 -23.91
N ALA A 49 -11.17 -8.95 -24.92
CA ALA A 49 -10.05 -8.04 -24.73
C ALA A 49 -10.43 -6.83 -23.87
N ALA A 50 -11.59 -6.22 -24.14
CA ALA A 50 -12.11 -5.08 -23.37
C ALA A 50 -12.29 -5.42 -21.88
N GLN A 51 -12.85 -6.60 -21.58
CA GLN A 51 -13.04 -7.06 -20.21
C GLN A 51 -11.69 -7.25 -19.48
N LYS A 52 -10.70 -7.86 -20.14
CA LYS A 52 -9.35 -8.05 -19.56
C LYS A 52 -8.67 -6.73 -19.27
N ILE A 53 -8.71 -5.78 -20.22
CA ILE A 53 -8.13 -4.43 -20.07
C ILE A 53 -8.81 -3.68 -18.92
N THR A 54 -10.15 -3.71 -18.88
CA THR A 54 -10.92 -3.05 -17.81
C THR A 54 -10.62 -3.65 -16.44
N GLN A 55 -10.47 -4.98 -16.35
CA GLN A 55 -10.11 -5.64 -15.11
C GLN A 55 -8.70 -5.27 -14.64
N GLU A 56 -7.73 -5.28 -15.55
CA GLU A 56 -6.35 -4.85 -15.26
C GLU A 56 -6.32 -3.39 -14.79
N HIS A 57 -7.01 -2.49 -15.49
CA HIS A 57 -7.12 -1.08 -15.12
C HIS A 57 -7.68 -0.92 -13.71
N ASN A 58 -8.83 -1.54 -13.42
CA ASN A 58 -9.48 -1.42 -12.12
C ASN A 58 -8.58 -1.94 -10.98
N GLN A 59 -7.88 -3.06 -11.17
CA GLN A 59 -6.98 -3.61 -10.16
C GLN A 59 -5.79 -2.68 -9.89
N LEU A 60 -5.15 -2.16 -10.95
CA LEU A 60 -4.04 -1.24 -10.82
C LEU A 60 -4.48 0.09 -10.21
N LYS A 61 -5.63 0.62 -10.64
CA LYS A 61 -6.19 1.88 -10.17
C LYS A 61 -6.56 1.82 -8.69
N GLN A 62 -7.23 0.75 -8.25
CA GLN A 62 -7.53 0.53 -6.84
C GLN A 62 -6.27 0.49 -5.97
N LEU A 63 -5.24 -0.23 -6.43
CA LEU A 63 -3.96 -0.29 -5.73
C LEU A 63 -3.30 1.08 -5.65
N TYR A 64 -3.20 1.79 -6.78
CA TYR A 64 -2.58 3.10 -6.86
C TYR A 64 -3.30 4.12 -5.96
N ASP A 65 -4.62 4.24 -6.11
CA ASP A 65 -5.43 5.20 -5.37
C ASP A 65 -5.39 4.93 -3.86
N PHE A 66 -5.34 3.67 -3.43
CA PHE A 66 -5.20 3.32 -2.02
C PHE A 66 -3.92 3.92 -1.41
N TRP A 67 -2.76 3.74 -2.07
CA TRP A 67 -1.49 4.23 -1.56
C TRP A 67 -1.36 5.75 -1.62
N GLN A 68 -1.93 6.38 -2.65
CA GLN A 68 -1.99 7.84 -2.75
C GLN A 68 -2.86 8.44 -1.65
N ASN A 69 -4.04 7.87 -1.39
CA ASN A 69 -4.92 8.35 -0.33
C ASN A 69 -4.31 8.15 1.05
N LEU A 70 -3.71 6.98 1.32
CA LEU A 70 -3.05 6.73 2.60
C LEU A 70 -1.91 7.71 2.89
N GLU A 71 -1.07 8.01 1.89
CA GLU A 71 -0.03 9.03 2.06
C GLU A 71 -0.63 10.42 2.36
N LYS A 72 -1.66 10.80 1.61
CA LYS A 72 -2.35 12.07 1.81
C LYS A 72 -2.92 12.18 3.22
N ASP A 73 -3.59 11.14 3.71
CA ASP A 73 -4.16 11.10 5.06
C ASP A 73 -3.07 11.24 6.14
N ILE A 74 -1.90 10.63 5.92
CA ILE A 74 -0.74 10.78 6.81
C ILE A 74 -0.20 12.21 6.82
N ASP A 75 -0.12 12.86 5.66
CA ASP A 75 0.35 14.24 5.54
C ASP A 75 -0.63 15.24 6.17
N GLU A 76 -1.93 15.04 5.96
CA GLU A 76 -2.99 15.83 6.60
C GLU A 76 -2.96 15.63 8.12
N THR A 77 -2.86 14.39 8.60
CA THR A 77 -2.76 14.08 10.03
C THR A 77 -1.47 14.65 10.65
N SER A 78 -0.34 14.57 9.94
CA SER A 78 0.93 15.15 10.40
C SER A 78 0.81 16.66 10.56
N SER A 79 0.14 17.33 9.62
CA SER A 79 -0.12 18.76 9.67
C SER A 79 -1.05 19.11 10.83
N LEU A 80 -2.12 18.34 11.03
CA LEU A 80 -3.06 18.50 12.14
C LEU A 80 -2.34 18.38 13.50
N VAL A 81 -1.54 17.33 13.71
CA VAL A 81 -0.80 17.11 14.96
C VAL A 81 0.22 18.22 15.23
N LYS A 82 0.90 18.73 14.18
CA LYS A 82 1.90 19.80 14.33
C LYS A 82 1.29 21.17 14.65
N GLN A 83 0.10 21.46 14.13
CA GLN A 83 -0.58 22.74 14.30
C GLN A 83 -1.50 22.74 15.53
N ASN A 84 -1.86 21.57 16.05
CA ASN A 84 -2.72 21.44 17.21
C ASN A 84 -2.05 21.96 18.49
N THR A 85 -2.71 22.91 19.15
CA THR A 85 -2.28 23.48 20.44
C THR A 85 -3.08 22.96 21.63
N ASP A 86 -4.15 22.19 21.38
CA ASP A 86 -4.97 21.61 22.45
C ASP A 86 -4.32 20.33 23.00
N GLU A 87 -3.88 20.40 24.26
CA GLU A 87 -3.26 19.28 24.98
C GLU A 87 -4.25 18.51 25.86
N SER A 88 -5.56 18.73 25.69
CA SER A 88 -6.58 17.98 26.41
C SER A 88 -6.48 16.47 26.18
N THR A 89 -6.81 15.69 27.19
CA THR A 89 -6.82 14.22 27.11
C THR A 89 -7.74 13.72 26.00
N GLU A 90 -8.86 14.41 25.74
CA GLU A 90 -9.79 14.07 24.67
C GLU A 90 -9.15 14.19 23.29
N THR A 91 -8.51 15.33 23.01
CA THR A 91 -7.81 15.58 21.75
C THR A 91 -6.63 14.62 21.57
N LEU A 92 -5.86 14.36 22.62
CA LEU A 92 -4.76 13.39 22.57
C LEU A 92 -5.26 11.98 22.24
N ASN A 93 -6.35 11.53 22.87
CA ASN A 93 -6.94 10.21 22.60
C ASN A 93 -7.48 10.09 21.17
N TYR A 94 -8.10 11.16 20.65
CA TYR A 94 -8.58 11.20 19.27
C TYR A 94 -7.43 11.06 18.27
N LEU A 95 -6.36 11.86 18.43
CA LEU A 95 -5.20 11.82 17.54
C LEU A 95 -4.47 10.48 17.62
N GLU A 96 -4.31 9.93 18.82
CA GLU A 96 -3.71 8.62 19.06
C GLU A 96 -4.48 7.52 18.31
N LYS A 97 -5.81 7.51 18.43
CA LYS A 97 -6.68 6.58 17.73
C LYS A 97 -6.53 6.71 16.22
N HIS A 98 -6.56 7.94 15.70
CA HIS A 98 -6.49 8.17 14.26
C HIS A 98 -5.14 7.74 13.66
N VAL A 99 -4.03 8.04 14.35
CA VAL A 99 -2.69 7.56 13.94
C VAL A 99 -2.64 6.02 13.97
N GLY A 100 -3.21 5.39 15.01
CA GLY A 100 -3.30 3.94 15.09
C GLY A 100 -4.11 3.31 13.95
N GLU A 101 -5.18 3.95 13.50
CA GLU A 101 -5.98 3.50 12.35
C GLU A 101 -5.16 3.53 11.04
N LEU A 102 -4.37 4.59 10.82
CA LEU A 102 -3.48 4.70 9.66
C LEU A 102 -2.39 3.62 9.67
N GLU A 103 -1.78 3.37 10.83
CA GLU A 103 -0.80 2.30 11.00
C GLU A 103 -1.40 0.92 10.71
N GLN A 104 -2.61 0.64 11.22
CA GLN A 104 -3.30 -0.62 10.95
C GLN A 104 -3.63 -0.78 9.47
N LEU A 105 -4.11 0.29 8.82
CA LEU A 105 -4.46 0.29 7.41
C LEU A 105 -3.22 0.00 6.53
N TYR A 106 -2.10 0.63 6.86
CA TYR A 106 -0.81 0.37 6.23
C TYR A 106 -0.38 -1.10 6.40
N GLN A 107 -0.35 -1.62 7.64
CA GLN A 107 0.12 -2.98 7.91
C GLN A 107 -0.71 -4.04 7.20
N LYS A 108 -2.04 -3.89 7.22
CA LYS A 108 -2.96 -4.81 6.54
C LYS A 108 -2.67 -4.88 5.05
N ASN A 109 -2.52 -3.74 4.37
CA ASN A 109 -2.32 -3.71 2.92
C ASN A 109 -0.90 -4.10 2.51
N ARG A 110 0.10 -3.76 3.33
CA ARG A 110 1.47 -4.25 3.13
C ARG A 110 1.52 -5.78 3.17
N PHE A 111 0.81 -6.42 4.10
CA PHE A 111 0.75 -7.87 4.19
C PHE A 111 0.07 -8.49 2.96
N VAL A 112 -1.06 -7.93 2.51
CA VAL A 112 -1.76 -8.37 1.30
C VAL A 112 -0.83 -8.32 0.08
N LEU A 113 -0.02 -7.27 -0.05
CA LEU A 113 0.94 -7.16 -1.14
C LEU A 113 2.07 -8.20 -1.08
N LEU A 114 2.58 -8.47 0.13
CA LEU A 114 3.60 -9.51 0.33
C LEU A 114 3.08 -10.90 -0.04
N LEU A 115 1.75 -11.10 -0.01
CA LEU A 115 1.06 -12.35 -0.33
C LEU A 115 0.37 -12.34 -1.71
N SER A 116 0.72 -11.38 -2.59
CA SER A 116 0.06 -11.22 -3.90
C SER A 116 0.86 -11.79 -5.07
N LYS A 117 2.00 -12.44 -4.83
CA LYS A 117 2.74 -13.13 -5.89
C LYS A 117 2.00 -14.40 -6.29
N LYS A 118 2.27 -14.85 -7.52
CA LYS A 118 1.65 -15.99 -8.23
C LYS A 118 1.56 -17.31 -7.43
N TYR A 119 2.28 -17.46 -6.32
CA TYR A 119 2.35 -18.68 -5.51
C TYR A 119 2.15 -18.44 -4.01
N ASP A 120 1.79 -17.22 -3.59
CA ASP A 120 1.65 -16.89 -2.16
C ASP A 120 0.35 -17.43 -1.54
N ASP A 121 -0.56 -17.93 -2.39
CA ASP A 121 -1.79 -18.65 -2.05
C ASP A 121 -1.60 -20.18 -1.94
N HIS A 122 -0.37 -20.69 -2.09
CA HIS A 122 -0.03 -22.11 -1.95
C HIS A 122 0.66 -22.37 -0.60
N ASP A 123 0.50 -23.58 -0.04
CA ASP A 123 1.22 -23.99 1.17
C ASP A 123 2.74 -23.87 0.98
N ALA A 124 3.41 -23.18 1.90
CA ALA A 124 4.86 -23.03 1.86
C ALA A 124 5.53 -24.38 2.19
N ILE A 125 6.20 -24.99 1.20
CA ILE A 125 7.08 -26.13 1.45
C ILE A 125 8.39 -25.60 2.05
N PHE A 126 8.51 -25.71 3.36
CA PHE A 126 9.72 -25.34 4.10
C PHE A 126 10.60 -26.58 4.31
N SER A 127 11.63 -26.72 3.48
CA SER A 127 12.64 -27.76 3.63
C SER A 127 13.91 -27.17 4.26
N ILE A 128 14.10 -27.40 5.57
CA ILE A 128 15.41 -27.22 6.20
C ILE A 128 16.30 -28.36 5.70
N HIS A 129 17.31 -28.05 4.90
CA HIS A 129 18.44 -28.94 4.68
C HIS A 129 19.49 -28.62 5.74
N ALA A 130 19.60 -29.48 6.75
CA ALA A 130 20.82 -29.55 7.53
C ALA A 130 21.94 -29.94 6.55
N GLY A 131 22.73 -28.96 6.12
CA GLY A 131 23.94 -29.22 5.36
C GLY A 131 24.80 -30.21 6.14
N ALA A 132 25.37 -31.19 5.45
CA ALA A 132 26.27 -32.17 6.06
C ALA A 132 27.38 -31.45 6.84
N GLY A 133 27.26 -31.43 8.16
CA GLY A 133 28.16 -30.69 9.03
C GLY A 133 27.88 -31.04 10.48
N GLY A 134 28.53 -32.12 10.92
CA GLY A 134 29.00 -32.38 12.29
C GLY A 134 28.06 -32.07 13.45
N THR A 135 27.73 -33.12 14.20
CA THR A 135 27.38 -33.04 15.62
C THR A 135 28.31 -32.09 16.37
N ASP A 136 27.79 -30.94 16.81
CA ASP A 136 28.10 -30.33 18.10
C ASP A 136 26.98 -29.35 18.49
N ALA A 137 26.47 -29.57 19.70
CA ALA A 137 25.49 -28.85 20.54
C ALA A 137 24.75 -27.62 19.99
#